data_AF-A0A379GG71-F1
#
_entry.id   AF-A0A379GG71-F1
#
_cell.length_a   1.000
_cell.length_b   1.000
_cell.length_c   1.000
_cell.angle_alpha   90.00
_cell.angle_beta   90.00
_cell.angle_gamma   90.00
#
_symmetry.space_group_name_H-M   'P 1'
#
loop_
_entity.id
_entity.type
_entity.pdbx_description
1 polymer ?
#
loop_
_entity_poly.entity_id
_entity_poly.type
_entity_poly.pdbx_seq_one_letter_code
_entity_poly.pdbx_strand_id
1 'polypeptide(L)'
;MSYTTFSQVRNDQLQEPMFFGQPVNVARYDQQKYPIFEKLIEKQLSFFWRPEEVDVSRDRIDYNALPDHEKHIFISNLKYQTLLDSIQGRSPNVAFLPLISIPELETLGRNMVVL
;
A
#
# COMPACT_ATOMS: atom_id res chain seq x y z
N MET A 1 9.73 4.45 -24.21
CA MET A 1 8.27 4.25 -24.12
C MET A 1 7.71 5.41 -23.32
N SER A 2 6.70 6.12 -23.83
CA SER A 2 5.98 7.11 -23.02
C SER A 2 4.99 6.37 -22.12
N TYR A 3 4.94 6.71 -20.85
CA TYR A 3 3.85 6.26 -19.97
C TYR A 3 2.51 6.73 -20.56
N THR A 4 1.49 5.87 -20.51
CA THR A 4 0.11 6.22 -20.85
C THR A 4 -0.80 5.74 -19.73
N THR A 5 -1.75 6.57 -19.33
CA THR A 5 -2.76 6.21 -18.33
C THR A 5 -3.81 5.24 -18.89
N PHE A 6 -3.95 5.18 -20.21
CA PHE A 6 -4.88 4.26 -20.87
C PHE A 6 -4.30 3.83 -22.22
N SER A 7 -3.87 2.57 -22.32
CA SER A 7 -3.44 1.99 -23.58
C SER A 7 -4.64 1.59 -24.44
N GLN A 8 -4.73 2.13 -25.66
CA GLN A 8 -5.78 1.77 -26.62
C GLN A 8 -5.54 0.41 -27.31
N VAL A 9 -4.33 -0.15 -27.17
CA VAL A 9 -3.99 -1.45 -27.75
C VAL A 9 -4.66 -2.55 -26.95
N ARG A 10 -5.41 -3.42 -27.63
CA ARG A 10 -6.00 -4.60 -27.01
C ARG A 10 -4.91 -5.64 -26.75
N ASN A 11 -4.69 -5.98 -25.49
CA ASN A 11 -3.73 -6.99 -25.05
C ASN A 11 -4.42 -8.06 -24.18
N ASP A 12 -3.74 -9.21 -24.02
CA ASP A 12 -4.14 -10.24 -23.05
C ASP A 12 -3.37 -10.06 -21.74
N GLN A 13 -4.07 -9.51 -20.74
CA GLN A 13 -3.52 -9.21 -19.42
C GLN A 13 -2.99 -10.46 -18.69
N LEU A 14 -3.45 -11.67 -19.04
CA LEU A 14 -2.96 -12.92 -18.43
C LEU A 14 -1.57 -13.32 -18.97
N GLN A 15 -1.16 -12.79 -20.13
CA GLN A 15 0.13 -13.09 -20.74
C GLN A 15 1.18 -12.00 -20.47
N GLU A 16 0.77 -10.79 -20.11
CA GLU A 16 1.68 -9.68 -19.77
C GLU A 16 2.61 -10.01 -18.59
N PRO A 17 3.88 -9.55 -18.59
CA PRO A 17 4.73 -9.64 -17.42
C PRO A 17 4.17 -8.78 -16.27
N MET A 18 4.66 -8.99 -15.03
CA MET A 18 4.26 -8.14 -13.90
C MET A 18 4.67 -6.68 -14.08
N PHE A 19 5.85 -6.46 -14.66
CA PHE A 19 6.45 -5.15 -14.86
C PHE A 19 6.98 -4.98 -16.28
N PHE A 20 7.08 -3.73 -16.72
CA PHE A 20 7.67 -3.28 -18.00
C PHE A 20 6.95 -3.81 -19.26
N GLY A 21 5.73 -4.34 -19.13
CA GLY A 21 4.86 -4.68 -20.24
C GLY A 21 4.02 -3.49 -20.71
N GLN A 22 2.88 -3.78 -21.33
CA GLN A 22 1.93 -2.73 -21.71
C GLN A 22 1.24 -2.14 -20.47
N PRO A 23 1.14 -0.80 -20.32
CA PRO A 23 0.39 -0.19 -19.23
C PRO A 23 -1.05 -0.67 -19.18
N VAL A 24 -1.56 -0.87 -17.96
CA VAL A 24 -2.92 -1.36 -17.71
C VAL A 24 -3.94 -0.40 -18.32
N ASN A 25 -4.94 -0.95 -18.98
CA ASN A 25 -6.04 -0.22 -19.61
C ASN A 25 -7.34 -0.39 -18.84
N VAL A 26 -7.84 -1.62 -18.74
CA VAL A 26 -9.06 -1.99 -18.02
C VAL A 26 -8.67 -2.64 -16.71
N ALA A 27 -9.07 -2.03 -15.59
CA ALA A 27 -8.98 -2.63 -14.27
C ALA A 27 -10.11 -3.66 -14.11
N ARG A 28 -9.76 -4.96 -14.16
CA ARG A 28 -10.69 -6.08 -14.03
C ARG A 28 -10.20 -7.07 -12.97
N TYR A 29 -11.14 -7.72 -12.28
CA TYR A 29 -10.89 -8.61 -11.13
C TYR A 29 -11.59 -9.96 -11.26
N ASP A 30 -12.13 -10.27 -12.44
CA ASP A 30 -12.79 -11.55 -12.73
C ASP A 30 -11.78 -12.65 -13.12
N GLN A 31 -10.61 -12.25 -13.63
CA GLN A 31 -9.50 -13.13 -13.98
C GLN A 31 -8.18 -12.49 -13.53
N GLN A 32 -7.27 -13.30 -13.00
CA GLN A 32 -5.94 -12.86 -12.57
C GLN A 32 -4.86 -13.77 -13.12
N LYS A 33 -3.72 -13.19 -13.52
CA LYS A 33 -2.51 -13.95 -13.81
C LYS A 33 -1.93 -14.53 -12.52
N TYR A 34 -1.96 -13.73 -11.46
CA TYR A 34 -1.47 -14.12 -10.13
C TYR A 34 -2.56 -13.94 -9.07
N PRO A 35 -3.32 -15.01 -8.74
CA PRO A 35 -4.42 -14.96 -7.78
C PRO A 35 -4.01 -14.55 -6.35
N ILE A 36 -2.71 -14.57 -6.03
CA ILE A 36 -2.21 -14.14 -4.72
C ILE A 36 -2.46 -12.65 -4.47
N PHE A 37 -2.37 -11.80 -5.49
CA PHE A 37 -2.55 -10.36 -5.31
C PHE A 37 -4.00 -10.01 -4.98
N GLU A 38 -4.96 -10.68 -5.61
CA GLU A 38 -6.39 -10.54 -5.28
C GLU A 38 -6.66 -10.97 -3.83
N LYS A 39 -6.13 -12.14 -3.41
CA LYS A 39 -6.26 -12.61 -2.03
C LYS A 39 -5.67 -11.63 -1.01
N LEU A 40 -4.57 -10.97 -1.35
CA LEU A 40 -3.97 -9.94 -0.50
C LEU A 40 -4.84 -8.69 -0.44
N ILE A 41 -5.43 -8.26 -1.56
CA ILE A 41 -6.37 -7.13 -1.60
C ILE A 41 -7.60 -7.43 -0.73
N GLU A 42 -8.24 -8.59 -0.90
CA GLU A 42 -9.39 -8.99 -0.09
C GLU A 42 -9.06 -9.03 1.41
N LYS A 43 -7.91 -9.62 1.75
CA LYS A 43 -7.45 -9.69 3.14
C LYS A 43 -7.14 -8.30 3.71
N GLN A 44 -6.53 -7.43 2.92
CA GLN A 44 -6.24 -6.05 3.31
C GLN A 44 -7.54 -5.28 3.60
N LEU A 45 -8.53 -5.38 2.70
CA LEU A 45 -9.84 -4.77 2.90
C LEU A 45 -10.56 -5.35 4.13
N SER A 46 -10.37 -6.64 4.42
CA SER A 46 -10.94 -7.27 5.63
C SER A 46 -10.35 -6.76 6.94
N PHE A 47 -9.15 -6.18 6.90
CA PHE A 47 -8.47 -5.58 8.05
C PHE A 47 -8.63 -4.06 8.11
N PHE A 48 -9.60 -3.51 7.38
CA PHE A 48 -9.89 -2.08 7.48
C PHE A 48 -10.32 -1.74 8.91
N TRP A 49 -9.58 -0.82 9.53
CA TRP A 49 -9.84 -0.28 10.85
C TRP A 49 -9.60 1.23 10.81
N ARG A 50 -10.15 1.95 11.78
CA ARG A 50 -9.94 3.40 11.87
C ARG A 50 -9.19 3.75 13.15
N PRO A 51 -8.16 4.61 13.10
CA PRO A 51 -7.42 5.02 14.30
C PRO A 51 -8.32 5.57 15.42
N GLU A 52 -9.42 6.24 15.07
CA GLU A 52 -10.36 6.82 16.03
C GLU A 52 -11.17 5.76 16.79
N GLU A 53 -11.16 4.49 16.36
CA GLU A 53 -11.84 3.38 17.04
C GLU A 53 -11.04 2.87 18.25
N VAL A 54 -9.76 3.26 18.38
CA VAL A 54 -8.87 2.86 19.48
C VAL A 54 -8.75 4.00 20.50
N ASP A 55 -9.19 3.74 21.73
CA ASP A 55 -9.05 4.70 22.84
C ASP A 55 -7.60 4.77 23.32
N VAL A 56 -6.97 5.94 23.12
CA VAL A 56 -5.60 6.27 23.55
C VAL A 56 -5.56 7.32 24.66
N SER A 57 -6.68 7.55 25.36
CA SER A 57 -6.78 8.60 26.38
C SER A 57 -5.84 8.38 27.58
N ARG A 58 -5.53 7.12 27.92
CA ARG A 58 -4.65 6.75 29.04
C ARG A 58 -3.16 6.89 28.71
N ASP A 59 -2.78 6.69 27.46
CA ASP A 59 -1.39 6.73 26.99
C ASP A 59 -0.68 8.02 27.36
N ARG A 60 -1.41 9.14 27.43
CA ARG A 60 -0.85 10.43 27.86
C ARG A 60 -0.37 10.42 29.31
N ILE A 61 -1.15 9.81 30.21
CA ILE A 61 -0.82 9.73 31.63
C ILE A 61 0.37 8.79 31.80
N ASP A 62 0.31 7.63 31.15
CA ASP A 62 1.35 6.60 31.20
C ASP A 62 2.67 7.14 30.66
N TYR A 63 2.65 7.80 29.49
CA TYR A 63 3.85 8.42 28.91
C TYR A 63 4.48 9.44 29.84
N ASN A 64 3.68 10.26 30.54
CA ASN A 64 4.22 11.24 31.48
C ASN A 64 4.82 10.60 32.74
N ALA A 65 4.30 9.45 33.17
CA ALA A 65 4.80 8.70 34.32
C ALA A 65 6.12 7.96 34.05
N LEU A 66 6.46 7.71 32.77
CA LEU A 66 7.70 7.03 32.39
C LEU A 66 8.97 7.84 32.77
N PRO A 67 10.07 7.17 33.14
CA PRO A 67 11.39 7.78 33.24
C PRO A 67 11.86 8.40 31.91
N ASP A 68 12.73 9.42 31.98
CA ASP A 68 13.18 10.17 30.80
C ASP A 68 13.87 9.29 29.73
N HIS A 69 14.59 8.24 30.14
CA HIS A 69 15.22 7.31 29.21
C HIS A 69 14.19 6.42 28.48
N GLU A 70 13.14 5.98 29.16
CA GLU A 70 12.05 5.21 28.54
C GLU A 70 11.20 6.09 27.61
N LYS A 71 10.94 7.34 28.00
CA LYS A 71 10.30 8.34 27.12
C LYS A 71 11.09 8.53 25.83
N HIS A 72 12.42 8.59 25.92
CA HIS A 72 13.29 8.70 24.76
C HIS A 72 13.20 7.48 23.85
N ILE A 73 13.22 6.27 24.42
CA ILE A 73 13.07 5.01 23.65
C ILE A 73 11.70 4.99 22.94
N PHE A 74 10.62 5.25 23.68
CA PHE A 74 9.26 5.23 23.16
C PHE A 74 9.07 6.22 22.00
N ILE A 75 9.45 7.48 22.19
CA ILE A 75 9.24 8.51 21.17
C ILE A 75 10.16 8.30 19.96
N SER A 76 11.36 7.76 20.15
CA SER A 76 12.29 7.51 19.05
C SER A 76 11.79 6.37 18.17
N ASN A 77 11.24 5.32 18.78
CA ASN A 77 10.60 4.24 18.04
C ASN A 77 9.37 4.74 17.27
N LEU A 78 8.49 5.52 17.91
CA LEU A 78 7.31 6.08 17.25
C LEU A 78 7.68 6.99 16.07
N LYS A 79 8.69 7.87 16.25
CA LYS A 79 9.20 8.72 15.15
C LYS A 79 9.70 7.90 13.97
N TYR A 80 10.39 6.80 14.24
CA TYR A 80 10.91 5.94 13.18
C TYR A 80 9.79 5.23 12.42
N GLN A 81 8.77 4.74 13.13
CA GLN A 81 7.56 4.16 12.51
C GLN A 81 6.85 5.19 11.60
N THR A 82 6.59 6.39 12.13
CA THR A 82 5.96 7.47 11.34
C THR A 82 6.78 7.84 10.10
N LEU A 83 8.11 7.88 10.21
CA LEU A 83 8.99 8.15 9.08
C LEU A 83 8.87 7.07 7.99
N LEU A 84 8.91 5.80 8.38
CA LEU A 84 8.80 4.68 7.44
C LEU A 84 7.43 4.66 6.77
N ASP A 85 6.35 4.84 7.51
CA ASP A 85 5.00 4.85 6.97
C ASP A 85 4.77 6.05 6.04
N SER A 86 5.37 7.21 6.33
CA SER A 86 5.35 8.37 5.41
C SER A 86 6.02 8.08 4.07
N ILE A 87 7.05 7.22 4.06
CA ILE A 87 7.71 6.76 2.83
C ILE A 87 6.86 5.68 2.15
N GLN A 88 6.35 4.70 2.89
CA GLN A 88 5.54 3.60 2.35
C GLN A 88 4.18 4.06 1.81
N GLY A 89 3.58 5.11 2.37
CA GLY A 89 2.32 5.68 1.86
C GLY A 89 2.44 6.37 0.50
N ARG A 90 3.65 6.61 -0.03
CA ARG A 90 3.81 7.29 -1.34
C ARG A 90 4.74 6.57 -2.30
N SER A 91 5.80 5.96 -1.78
CA SER A 91 6.89 5.45 -2.60
C SER A 91 6.48 4.27 -3.49
N PRO A 92 5.69 3.30 -3.01
CA PRO A 92 5.21 2.21 -3.87
C PRO A 92 4.40 2.73 -5.06
N ASN A 93 3.53 3.70 -4.84
CA ASN A 93 2.72 4.30 -5.90
C ASN A 93 3.58 5.02 -6.95
N VAL A 94 4.52 5.87 -6.50
CA VAL A 94 5.38 6.63 -7.41
C VAL A 94 6.37 5.73 -8.16
N ALA A 95 6.91 4.71 -7.49
CA ALA A 95 7.95 3.86 -8.05
C ALA A 95 7.40 2.74 -8.95
N PHE A 96 6.30 2.09 -8.54
CA PHE A 96 5.83 0.88 -9.23
C PHE A 96 4.67 1.12 -10.19
N LEU A 97 3.73 2.05 -9.94
CA LEU A 97 2.58 2.25 -10.84
C LEU A 97 2.95 2.52 -12.30
N PRO A 98 4.00 3.31 -12.62
CA PRO A 98 4.39 3.53 -14.02
C PRO A 98 4.98 2.29 -14.70
N LEU A 99 5.34 1.27 -13.92
CA LEU A 99 6.03 0.06 -14.38
C LEU A 99 5.12 -1.17 -14.45
N ILE A 100 3.98 -1.17 -13.77
CA ILE A 100 3.08 -2.33 -13.70
C ILE A 100 2.31 -2.52 -15.02
N SER A 101 2.16 -3.78 -15.43
CA SER A 101 1.46 -4.18 -16.66
C SER A 101 0.29 -5.15 -16.46
N ILE A 102 -0.04 -5.51 -15.21
CA ILE A 102 -1.19 -6.37 -14.86
C ILE A 102 -2.13 -5.68 -13.86
N PRO A 103 -3.46 -5.86 -13.99
CA PRO A 103 -4.45 -5.11 -13.21
C PRO A 103 -4.46 -5.45 -11.71
N GLU A 104 -4.25 -6.71 -11.33
CA GLU A 104 -4.29 -7.13 -9.93
C GLU A 104 -3.12 -6.54 -9.12
N LEU A 105 -1.94 -6.39 -9.73
CA LEU A 105 -0.78 -5.80 -9.09
C LEU A 105 -0.89 -4.27 -9.01
N GLU A 106 -1.47 -3.63 -10.03
CA GLU A 106 -1.72 -2.19 -10.02
C GLU A 106 -2.65 -1.82 -8.87
N THR A 107 -3.72 -2.62 -8.70
CA THR A 107 -4.71 -2.42 -7.64
C THR A 107 -4.11 -2.64 -6.26
N LEU A 108 -3.28 -3.67 -6.10
CA LEU A 108 -2.55 -3.90 -4.85
C LEU A 108 -1.64 -2.71 -4.52
N GLY A 109 -0.88 -2.21 -5.50
CA GLY A 109 0.00 -1.05 -5.33
C GLY A 109 -0.76 0.19 -4.84
N ARG A 110 -1.94 0.44 -5.42
CA ARG A 110 -2.82 1.56 -5.00
C ARG A 110 -3.38 1.35 -3.59
N ASN A 111 -3.82 0.15 -3.26
CA ASN A 111 -4.45 -0.17 -1.97
C ASN A 111 -3.45 -0.25 -0.82
N MET A 112 -2.15 -0.51 -1.09
CA MET A 112 -1.10 -0.48 -0.07
C MET A 112 -0.93 0.87 0.63
N VAL A 113 -1.41 1.96 0.01
CA VAL A 113 -1.32 3.31 0.55
C VAL A 113 -2.51 3.67 1.44
N VAL A 114 -3.61 2.91 1.37
CA VAL A 114 -4.83 3.16 2.15
C VAL A 114 -4.81 2.28 3.38
N LEU A 115 -4.02 2.68 4.37
CA LEU A 115 -4.09 2.29 5.77
C LEU A 115 -3.99 3.54 6.64
#